data_AF-A0A946BW04-F1
#
_entry.id   AF-A0A946BW04-F1
#
_cell.length_a   1.000
_cell.length_b   1.000
_cell.length_c   1.000
_cell.angle_alpha   90.00
_cell.angle_beta   90.00
_cell.angle_gamma   90.00
#
_symmetry.space_group_name_H-M   'P 1'
#
loop_
_entity.id
_entity.type
_entity.pdbx_description
1 polymer ?
#
loop_
_entity_poly.entity_id
_entity_poly.type
_entity_poly.pdbx_seq_one_letter_code
_entity_poly.pdbx_strand_id
1 'polypeptide(L)'
;GSYKQDSNPRYHARDTAVMRARTLNAVVLMGSATPSLESVHNTRMGKYTYLSLESRIGTRMLPVVSLMDMKRERKEFKNFALLSGALRSAIRDRLSRKEQIFLFLNRRGTARFVFCPDCGYVLECAHCSVTLTFHGTEDRLLCHYCNFKTRMPSQCVECCGKVIRFSGFGTQKLEEEVRKLFPNAQVTRLDRDTTRGRDSFTDMHRNMKAGNIDILIGTQMITKGHDFPNVTLVGVVHADLSLNIPDFRSCERAFQLLTQVAGRAGRGEVPGKVIIQTNNPEHYMFEYVQEHDVNAFHEKELKLRRALNYPPFTRLIAIEVVSDHESLGMRTAEKLGQALAKQAMRQKGVELLGPSKAALYQIQNKFRWHLILRGQSMQALQNILSDNKEFHELKSTSAGKVKLSIDVDPFNLL
;
A
#
# COMPACT_ATOMS: atom_id res chain seq x y z
N GLY A 1 7.49 -3.87 4.29
CA GLY A 1 6.21 -4.53 4.57
C GLY A 1 6.35 -5.50 5.72
N SER A 2 6.69 -6.77 5.48
CA SER A 2 6.67 -7.81 6.53
C SER A 2 7.78 -7.74 7.58
N TYR A 3 8.85 -6.99 7.36
CA TYR A 3 9.98 -6.89 8.28
C TYR A 3 9.84 -5.79 9.33
N LYS A 4 8.86 -4.88 9.21
CA LYS A 4 8.54 -3.91 10.26
C LYS A 4 7.38 -4.48 11.07
N GLN A 5 7.56 -4.53 12.39
CA GLN A 5 6.50 -4.97 13.30
C GLN A 5 5.61 -3.78 13.67
N ASP A 6 4.31 -3.91 13.46
CA ASP A 6 3.32 -2.87 13.79
C ASP A 6 2.92 -2.89 15.28
N SER A 7 3.05 -4.04 15.95
CA SER A 7 2.78 -4.22 17.38
C SER A 7 4.02 -3.98 18.24
N ASN A 8 3.82 -3.60 19.50
CA ASN A 8 4.93 -3.42 20.44
C ASN A 8 5.62 -4.77 20.76
N PRO A 9 6.97 -4.83 20.78
CA PRO A 9 7.91 -3.77 20.39
C PRO A 9 7.93 -3.53 18.87
N ARG A 10 7.84 -2.26 18.43
CA ARG A 10 7.89 -1.87 17.02
C ARG A 10 9.33 -1.78 16.51
N TYR A 11 9.89 -2.89 16.05
CA TYR A 11 11.24 -2.94 15.46
C TYR A 11 11.20 -3.25 13.96
N HIS A 12 12.31 -2.95 13.28
CA HIS A 12 12.51 -3.34 11.88
C HIS A 12 13.55 -4.46 11.80
N ALA A 13 13.11 -5.68 11.48
CA ALA A 13 13.92 -6.90 11.50
C ALA A 13 15.19 -6.80 10.63
N ARG A 14 15.14 -6.10 9.48
CA ARG A 14 16.35 -5.79 8.67
C ARG A 14 17.41 -5.06 9.49
N ASP A 15 17.02 -4.01 10.19
CA ASP A 15 17.97 -3.15 10.91
C ASP A 15 18.48 -3.87 12.16
N THR A 16 17.61 -4.63 12.83
CA THR A 16 18.00 -5.56 13.91
C THR A 16 19.00 -6.60 13.43
N ALA A 17 18.80 -7.19 12.24
CA ALA A 17 19.72 -8.17 11.67
C ALA A 17 21.10 -7.56 11.37
N VAL A 18 21.13 -6.36 10.76
CA VAL A 18 22.38 -5.63 10.50
C VAL A 18 23.12 -5.32 11.81
N MET A 19 22.41 -4.82 12.83
CA MET A 19 23.03 -4.52 14.13
C MET A 19 23.53 -5.78 14.84
N ARG A 20 22.74 -6.86 14.84
CA ARG A 20 23.15 -8.15 15.42
C ARG A 20 24.40 -8.69 14.73
N ALA A 21 24.46 -8.63 13.40
CA ALA A 21 25.60 -9.11 12.65
C ALA A 21 26.85 -8.28 12.92
N ARG A 22 26.72 -6.95 13.06
CA ARG A 22 27.81 -6.09 13.49
C ARG A 22 28.35 -6.50 14.87
N THR A 23 27.48 -6.78 15.84
CA THR A 23 27.91 -7.21 17.19
C THR A 23 28.59 -8.58 17.19
N LEU A 24 28.16 -9.49 16.31
CA LEU A 24 28.70 -10.84 16.20
C LEU A 24 29.83 -10.99 15.17
N ASN A 25 30.26 -9.89 14.55
CA ASN A 25 31.20 -9.90 13.43
C ASN A 25 30.79 -10.89 12.30
N ALA A 26 29.50 -10.91 11.99
CA ALA A 26 28.89 -11.78 10.98
C ALA A 26 28.48 -10.99 9.72
N VAL A 27 28.22 -11.73 8.65
CA VAL A 27 27.76 -11.17 7.36
C VAL A 27 26.23 -11.26 7.27
N VAL A 28 25.59 -10.19 6.78
CA VAL A 28 24.16 -10.18 6.43
C VAL A 28 24.01 -9.99 4.93
N LEU A 29 23.38 -10.95 4.28
CA LEU A 29 23.02 -10.88 2.86
C LEU A 29 21.57 -10.43 2.72
N MET A 30 21.34 -9.30 2.03
CA MET A 30 20.01 -8.76 1.75
C MET A 30 19.71 -8.85 0.25
N GLY A 31 19.01 -9.90 -0.16
CA GLY A 31 18.56 -10.05 -1.55
C GLY A 31 17.27 -9.28 -1.82
N SER A 32 17.26 -8.43 -2.86
CA SER A 32 16.03 -7.80 -3.36
C SER A 32 16.15 -7.44 -4.84
N ALA A 33 15.09 -7.69 -5.61
CA ALA A 33 14.97 -7.18 -6.97
C ALA A 33 14.65 -5.68 -7.02
N THR A 34 14.04 -5.16 -5.95
CA THR A 34 13.66 -3.75 -5.80
C THR A 34 14.06 -3.32 -4.38
N PRO A 35 15.36 -3.08 -4.12
CA PRO A 35 15.85 -2.75 -2.78
C PRO A 35 15.16 -1.49 -2.23
N SER A 36 15.08 -1.38 -0.90
CA SER A 36 14.51 -0.18 -0.29
C SER A 36 15.46 1.01 -0.46
N LEU A 37 14.92 2.23 -0.49
CA LEU A 37 15.75 3.43 -0.64
C LEU A 37 16.78 3.59 0.48
N GLU A 38 16.49 3.13 1.69
CA GLU A 38 17.48 3.13 2.78
C GLU A 38 18.67 2.21 2.47
N SER A 39 18.40 1.06 1.86
CA SER A 39 19.45 0.08 1.53
C SER A 39 20.32 0.59 0.38
N VAL A 40 19.69 1.22 -0.62
CA VAL A 40 20.39 1.90 -1.72
C VAL A 40 21.22 3.07 -1.19
N HIS A 41 20.66 3.89 -0.31
CA HIS A 41 21.39 5.00 0.30
C HIS A 41 22.58 4.52 1.13
N ASN A 42 22.42 3.49 1.96
CA ASN A 42 23.52 2.92 2.74
C ASN A 42 24.62 2.31 1.85
N THR A 43 24.27 1.75 0.70
CA THR A 43 25.25 1.33 -0.31
C THR A 43 26.04 2.52 -0.83
N ARG A 44 25.36 3.60 -1.24
CA ARG A 44 26.03 4.82 -1.75
C ARG A 44 26.91 5.50 -0.70
N MET A 45 26.57 5.34 0.57
CA MET A 45 27.37 5.81 1.70
C MET A 45 28.54 4.88 2.06
N GLY A 46 28.75 3.77 1.34
CA GLY A 46 29.80 2.79 1.62
C GLY A 46 29.56 1.93 2.87
N LYS A 47 28.36 2.00 3.46
CA LYS A 47 28.01 1.16 4.64
C LYS A 47 27.68 -0.27 4.23
N TYR A 48 27.09 -0.46 3.05
CA TYR A 48 26.77 -1.76 2.47
C TYR A 48 27.55 -1.96 1.17
N THR A 49 27.92 -3.20 0.87
CA THR A 49 28.46 -3.57 -0.44
C THR A 49 27.30 -3.99 -1.33
N TYR A 50 27.24 -3.46 -2.56
CA TYR A 50 26.24 -3.84 -3.54
C TYR A 50 26.79 -4.88 -4.50
N LEU A 51 26.04 -5.96 -4.64
CA LEU A 51 26.33 -7.08 -5.52
C LEU A 51 25.18 -7.17 -6.53
N SER A 52 25.45 -6.88 -7.80
CA SER A 52 24.47 -6.92 -8.89
C SER A 52 24.46 -8.28 -9.57
N LEU A 53 23.27 -8.73 -9.98
CA LEU A 53 23.07 -9.80 -10.94
C LEU A 53 22.36 -9.21 -12.15
N GLU A 54 23.14 -8.80 -13.15
CA GLU A 54 22.67 -7.96 -14.27
C GLU A 54 21.90 -8.76 -15.33
N SER A 55 22.19 -10.05 -15.44
CA SER A 55 21.58 -10.93 -16.43
C SER A 55 20.56 -11.86 -15.81
N ARG A 56 19.41 -12.02 -16.47
CA ARG A 56 18.44 -13.06 -16.14
C ARG A 56 19.01 -14.44 -16.50
N ILE A 57 18.65 -15.43 -15.69
CA ILE A 57 18.91 -16.84 -15.99
C ILE A 57 18.30 -17.17 -17.35
N GLY A 58 19.12 -17.68 -18.27
CA GLY A 58 18.71 -18.11 -19.61
C GLY A 58 18.42 -16.99 -20.62
N THR A 59 18.99 -15.78 -20.45
CA THR A 59 18.87 -14.66 -21.42
C THR A 59 17.41 -14.27 -21.76
N ARG A 60 16.47 -14.56 -20.85
CA ARG A 60 15.05 -14.28 -21.06
C ARG A 60 14.80 -12.78 -21.13
N MET A 61 14.07 -12.34 -22.14
CA MET A 61 13.72 -10.94 -22.33
C MET A 61 12.80 -10.42 -21.22
N LEU A 62 12.93 -9.13 -20.92
CA LEU A 62 11.97 -8.43 -20.07
C LEU A 62 10.63 -8.29 -20.80
N PRO A 63 9.50 -8.35 -20.08
CA PRO A 63 8.21 -8.21 -20.71
C PRO A 63 7.97 -6.77 -21.15
N VAL A 64 7.27 -6.61 -22.28
CA VAL A 64 6.88 -5.29 -22.78
C VAL A 64 5.76 -4.74 -21.90
N VAL A 65 5.95 -3.54 -21.35
CA VAL A 65 4.99 -2.87 -20.48
C VAL A 65 4.28 -1.76 -21.25
N SER A 66 2.95 -1.86 -21.35
CA SER A 66 2.10 -0.85 -21.96
C SER A 66 1.24 -0.15 -20.91
N LEU A 67 1.18 1.17 -20.94
CA LEU A 67 0.37 1.99 -20.04
C LEU A 67 -0.93 2.44 -20.73
N MET A 68 -2.06 2.23 -20.08
CA MET A 68 -3.40 2.59 -20.58
C MET A 68 -4.02 3.70 -19.72
N ASP A 69 -4.38 4.81 -20.36
CA ASP A 69 -5.11 5.90 -19.70
C ASP A 69 -6.61 5.60 -19.64
N MET A 70 -7.09 5.29 -18.44
CA MET A 70 -8.49 5.02 -18.19
C MET A 70 -9.38 6.28 -18.24
N LYS A 71 -8.81 7.49 -18.13
CA LYS A 71 -9.57 8.73 -18.40
C LYS A 71 -9.95 8.81 -19.88
N ARG A 72 -9.02 8.45 -20.75
CA ARG A 72 -9.22 8.40 -22.21
C ARG A 72 -10.26 7.34 -22.59
N GLU A 73 -10.17 6.14 -22.02
CA GLU A 73 -11.18 5.07 -22.18
C GLU A 73 -12.60 5.55 -21.89
N ARG A 74 -12.80 6.33 -20.80
CA ARG A 74 -14.12 6.88 -20.45
C ARG A 74 -14.57 8.02 -21.36
N LYS A 75 -13.67 8.96 -21.67
CA LYS A 75 -14.03 10.18 -22.40
C LYS A 75 -14.24 9.93 -23.89
N GLU A 76 -13.28 9.28 -24.54
CA GLU A 76 -13.24 9.05 -25.98
C GLU A 76 -14.02 7.80 -26.37
N PHE A 77 -13.76 6.68 -25.69
CA PHE A 77 -14.32 5.37 -26.07
C PHE A 77 -15.61 5.01 -25.34
N LYS A 78 -16.09 5.89 -24.45
CA LYS A 78 -17.27 5.67 -23.57
C LYS A 78 -17.23 4.32 -22.83
N ASN A 79 -16.02 3.82 -22.54
CA ASN A 79 -15.81 2.59 -21.81
C ASN A 79 -15.73 2.88 -20.31
N PHE A 80 -16.80 2.52 -19.59
CA PHE A 80 -16.90 2.68 -18.13
C PHE A 80 -16.57 1.41 -17.35
N ALA A 81 -16.11 0.36 -18.05
CA ALA A 81 -15.83 -0.92 -17.44
C ALA A 81 -14.45 -0.96 -16.76
N LEU A 82 -14.17 -2.03 -16.00
CA LEU A 82 -12.89 -2.14 -15.29
C LEU A 82 -11.73 -2.43 -16.23
N LEU A 83 -11.99 -3.15 -17.33
CA LEU A 83 -10.96 -3.52 -18.30
C LEU A 83 -10.99 -2.56 -19.49
N SER A 84 -9.83 -2.00 -19.83
CA SER A 84 -9.61 -1.26 -21.07
C SER A 84 -9.88 -2.13 -22.30
N GLY A 85 -10.19 -1.52 -23.44
CA GLY A 85 -10.32 -2.25 -24.70
C GLY A 85 -9.06 -3.04 -25.06
N ALA A 86 -7.89 -2.45 -24.83
CA ALA A 86 -6.59 -3.08 -25.06
C ALA A 86 -6.37 -4.32 -24.19
N LEU A 87 -6.68 -4.25 -22.89
CA LEU A 87 -6.54 -5.41 -22.00
C LEU A 87 -7.52 -6.52 -22.37
N ARG A 88 -8.77 -6.19 -22.74
CA ARG A 88 -9.76 -7.18 -23.20
C ARG A 88 -9.29 -7.91 -24.46
N SER A 89 -8.75 -7.18 -25.42
CA SER A 89 -8.20 -7.75 -26.66
C SER A 89 -7.02 -8.67 -26.36
N ALA A 90 -6.09 -8.22 -25.50
CA ALA A 90 -4.95 -9.02 -25.09
C ALA A 90 -5.35 -10.31 -24.36
N ILE A 91 -6.37 -10.27 -23.49
CA ILE A 91 -6.88 -11.47 -22.81
C ILE A 91 -7.42 -12.46 -23.86
N ARG A 92 -8.25 -12.00 -24.79
CA ARG A 92 -8.84 -12.87 -25.84
C ARG A 92 -7.76 -13.55 -26.68
N ASP A 93 -6.73 -12.80 -27.05
CA ASP A 93 -5.60 -13.29 -27.82
C ASP A 93 -4.75 -14.33 -27.06
N ARG A 94 -4.60 -14.20 -25.73
CA ARG A 94 -3.91 -15.21 -24.93
C ARG A 94 -4.74 -16.49 -24.74
N LEU A 95 -6.04 -16.33 -24.50
CA LEU A 95 -6.97 -17.45 -24.37
C LEU A 95 -7.04 -18.29 -25.65
N SER A 96 -7.01 -17.67 -26.85
CA SER A 96 -7.02 -18.42 -28.12
C SER A 96 -5.75 -19.25 -28.33
N ARG A 97 -4.64 -18.86 -27.71
CA ARG A 97 -3.36 -19.57 -27.73
C ARG A 97 -3.19 -20.56 -26.57
N LYS A 98 -4.20 -20.70 -25.70
CA LYS A 98 -4.14 -21.48 -24.45
C LYS A 98 -3.02 -21.03 -23.51
N GLU A 99 -2.70 -19.75 -23.54
CA GLU A 99 -1.74 -19.13 -22.63
C GLU A 99 -2.46 -18.57 -21.40
N GLN A 100 -1.77 -18.52 -20.25
CA GLN A 100 -2.39 -18.10 -18.99
C GLN A 100 -2.22 -16.60 -18.74
N ILE A 101 -3.20 -16.03 -18.04
CA ILE A 101 -3.28 -14.60 -17.73
C ILE A 101 -3.27 -14.40 -16.22
N PHE A 102 -2.53 -13.38 -15.77
CA PHE A 102 -2.60 -12.89 -14.40
C PHE A 102 -3.17 -11.47 -14.34
N LEU A 103 -4.32 -11.31 -13.69
CA LEU A 103 -4.93 -10.01 -13.45
C LEU A 103 -4.68 -9.57 -12.01
N PHE A 104 -3.95 -8.48 -11.87
CA PHE A 104 -3.57 -7.90 -10.59
C PHE A 104 -4.44 -6.69 -10.24
N LEU A 105 -4.99 -6.71 -9.03
CA LEU A 105 -5.68 -5.56 -8.44
C LEU A 105 -5.30 -5.42 -6.96
N ASN A 106 -4.68 -4.30 -6.60
CA ASN A 106 -4.24 -4.04 -5.22
C ASN A 106 -5.40 -3.56 -4.31
N ARG A 107 -6.59 -4.17 -4.44
CA ARG A 107 -7.78 -3.92 -3.62
C ARG A 107 -8.57 -5.19 -3.42
N ARG A 108 -8.71 -5.61 -2.17
CA ARG A 108 -9.55 -6.75 -1.78
C ARG A 108 -11.02 -6.36 -1.88
N GLY A 109 -11.85 -7.28 -2.36
CA GLY A 109 -13.31 -7.20 -2.31
C GLY A 109 -13.91 -5.96 -2.99
N THR A 110 -15.22 -5.95 -3.20
CA THR A 110 -15.88 -4.73 -3.68
C THR A 110 -15.95 -3.71 -2.55
N ALA A 111 -15.28 -2.56 -2.68
CA ALA A 111 -15.46 -1.46 -1.74
C ALA A 111 -16.82 -0.81 -1.99
N ARG A 112 -17.87 -1.37 -1.39
CA ARG A 112 -19.22 -0.87 -1.57
C ARG A 112 -19.44 0.32 -0.63
N PHE A 113 -18.91 1.48 -0.94
CA PHE A 113 -19.30 2.67 -0.18
C PHE A 113 -20.58 3.26 -0.76
N VAL A 114 -21.35 3.93 0.07
CA VAL A 114 -22.60 4.56 -0.35
C VAL A 114 -22.37 6.05 -0.40
N PHE A 115 -22.77 6.67 -1.49
CA PHE A 115 -22.68 8.12 -1.65
C PHE A 115 -23.92 8.65 -2.39
N CYS A 116 -24.21 9.93 -2.21
CA CYS A 116 -25.22 10.62 -2.97
C CYS A 116 -24.60 11.17 -4.27
N PRO A 117 -25.11 10.84 -5.45
CA PRO A 117 -24.64 11.42 -6.71
C PRO A 117 -25.06 12.88 -6.85
N ASP A 118 -26.15 13.30 -6.20
CA ASP A 118 -26.72 14.64 -6.34
C ASP A 118 -25.90 15.69 -5.57
N CYS A 119 -25.46 15.36 -4.35
CA CYS A 119 -24.68 16.28 -3.50
C CYS A 119 -23.25 15.79 -3.16
N GLY A 120 -22.87 14.58 -3.56
CA GLY A 120 -21.55 14.01 -3.28
C GLY A 120 -21.36 13.46 -1.86
N TYR A 121 -22.36 13.55 -0.97
CA TYR A 121 -22.25 13.08 0.42
C TYR A 121 -21.93 11.59 0.49
N VAL A 122 -20.88 11.20 1.24
CA VAL A 122 -20.49 9.81 1.46
C VAL A 122 -20.91 9.37 2.86
N LEU A 123 -21.49 8.18 2.97
CA LEU A 123 -21.91 7.65 4.28
C LEU A 123 -20.69 7.16 5.07
N GLU A 124 -20.42 7.83 6.18
CA GLU A 124 -19.31 7.55 7.09
C GLU A 124 -19.78 6.85 8.36
N CYS A 125 -18.84 6.23 9.08
CA CYS A 125 -19.12 5.58 10.35
C CYS A 125 -19.20 6.63 11.47
N ALA A 126 -20.26 6.57 12.29
CA ALA A 126 -20.42 7.46 13.45
C ALA A 126 -19.32 7.32 14.53
N HIS A 127 -18.51 6.26 14.46
CA HIS A 127 -17.49 5.93 15.44
C HIS A 127 -16.08 5.89 14.85
N CYS A 128 -15.94 6.07 13.54
CA CYS A 128 -14.67 5.98 12.83
C CYS A 128 -14.66 6.96 11.65
N SER A 129 -13.57 7.68 11.42
CA SER A 129 -13.42 8.59 10.28
C SER A 129 -13.13 7.82 8.98
N VAL A 130 -14.02 6.90 8.65
CA VAL A 130 -13.95 5.99 7.51
C VAL A 130 -15.34 5.80 6.90
N THR A 131 -15.37 5.56 5.60
CA THR A 131 -16.61 5.25 4.87
C THR A 131 -17.17 3.89 5.26
N LEU A 132 -18.49 3.79 5.41
CA LEU A 132 -19.16 2.51 5.65
C LEU A 132 -19.16 1.63 4.39
N THR A 133 -19.07 0.30 4.60
CA THR A 133 -19.12 -0.70 3.52
C THR A 133 -20.48 -1.40 3.49
N PHE A 134 -21.12 -1.48 2.33
CA PHE A 134 -22.42 -2.11 2.13
C PHE A 134 -22.29 -3.63 1.94
N HIS A 135 -22.97 -4.39 2.78
CA HIS A 135 -23.09 -5.84 2.75
C HIS A 135 -24.46 -6.24 2.18
N GLY A 136 -24.45 -6.72 0.93
CA GLY A 136 -25.66 -6.94 0.14
C GLY A 136 -26.52 -8.13 0.56
N THR A 137 -25.99 -9.07 1.34
CA THR A 137 -26.76 -10.19 1.90
C THR A 137 -27.69 -9.77 3.04
N GLU A 138 -27.38 -8.67 3.72
CA GLU A 138 -28.14 -8.19 4.89
C GLU A 138 -28.77 -6.80 4.68
N ASP A 139 -28.60 -6.19 3.50
CA ASP A 139 -28.95 -4.79 3.19
C ASP A 139 -28.46 -3.80 4.27
N ARG A 140 -27.23 -4.03 4.75
CA ARG A 140 -26.62 -3.30 5.87
C ARG A 140 -25.31 -2.64 5.47
N LEU A 141 -25.02 -1.54 6.13
CA LEU A 141 -23.74 -0.85 6.12
C LEU A 141 -22.93 -1.31 7.34
N LEU A 142 -21.66 -1.67 7.14
CA LEU A 142 -20.73 -2.15 8.16
C LEU A 142 -19.46 -1.30 8.15
N CYS A 143 -19.00 -0.91 9.32
CA CYS A 143 -17.64 -0.43 9.53
C CYS A 143 -16.72 -1.62 9.86
N HIS A 144 -15.68 -1.86 9.06
CA HIS A 144 -14.72 -2.94 9.33
C HIS A 144 -13.73 -2.63 10.48
N TYR A 145 -13.66 -1.38 10.91
CA TYR A 145 -12.80 -0.98 12.02
C TYR A 145 -13.47 -1.20 13.38
N CYS A 146 -14.75 -0.85 13.54
CA CYS A 146 -15.47 -0.98 14.82
C CYS A 146 -16.65 -1.94 14.81
N ASN A 147 -16.90 -2.62 13.69
CA ASN A 147 -18.07 -3.50 13.49
C ASN A 147 -19.43 -2.80 13.65
N PHE A 148 -19.48 -1.46 13.63
CA PHE A 148 -20.74 -0.71 13.62
C PHE A 148 -21.58 -1.11 12.41
N LYS A 149 -22.86 -1.42 12.65
CA LYS A 149 -23.83 -1.81 11.63
C LYS A 149 -24.97 -0.81 11.62
N THR A 150 -25.34 -0.34 10.43
CA THR A 150 -26.57 0.43 10.23
C THR A 150 -27.30 -0.04 8.97
N ARG A 151 -28.59 0.25 8.83
CA ARG A 151 -29.33 -0.06 7.60
C ARG A 151 -28.95 0.91 6.49
N MET A 152 -29.08 0.48 5.24
CA MET A 152 -28.94 1.39 4.11
C MET A 152 -30.11 2.39 4.13
N PRO A 153 -29.88 3.72 4.15
CA PRO A 153 -30.95 4.68 4.08
C PRO A 153 -31.57 4.71 2.67
N SER A 154 -32.86 5.02 2.57
CA SER A 154 -33.57 5.17 1.29
C SER A 154 -33.28 6.50 0.60
N GLN A 155 -32.87 7.53 1.36
CA GLN A 155 -32.59 8.89 0.89
C GLN A 155 -31.31 9.43 1.53
N CYS A 156 -30.70 10.43 0.88
CA CYS A 156 -29.52 11.11 1.40
C CYS A 156 -29.89 11.94 2.65
N VAL A 157 -29.08 11.85 3.69
CA VAL A 157 -29.28 12.61 4.93
C VAL A 157 -28.99 14.11 4.77
N GLU A 158 -28.24 14.52 3.74
CA GLU A 158 -27.89 15.93 3.50
C GLU A 158 -28.88 16.63 2.56
N CYS A 159 -29.25 16.00 1.44
CA CYS A 159 -30.03 16.65 0.38
C CYS A 159 -31.36 15.96 0.06
N CYS A 160 -31.71 14.89 0.78
CA CYS A 160 -32.87 14.02 0.49
C CYS A 160 -32.86 13.38 -0.92
N GLY A 161 -31.78 13.55 -1.69
CA GLY A 161 -31.56 12.93 -2.99
C GLY A 161 -31.42 11.41 -2.89
N LYS A 162 -31.35 10.74 -4.04
CA LYS A 162 -31.20 9.28 -4.06
C LYS A 162 -29.80 8.91 -3.59
N VAL A 163 -29.65 8.04 -2.60
CA VAL A 163 -28.34 7.46 -2.29
C VAL A 163 -28.04 6.33 -3.27
N ILE A 164 -26.88 6.39 -3.92
CA ILE A 164 -26.46 5.35 -4.85
C ILE A 164 -25.38 4.50 -4.19
N ARG A 165 -25.52 3.19 -4.41
CA ARG A 165 -24.51 2.21 -4.07
C ARG A 165 -23.34 2.39 -5.04
N PHE A 166 -22.23 2.93 -4.56
CA PHE A 166 -21.00 2.79 -5.33
C PHE A 166 -20.43 1.40 -5.04
N SER A 167 -20.65 0.47 -5.96
CA SER A 167 -19.87 -0.76 -5.94
C SER A 167 -18.46 -0.43 -6.42
N GLY A 168 -17.59 -0.08 -5.48
CA GLY A 168 -16.17 0.02 -5.74
C GLY A 168 -15.63 -1.28 -6.33
N PHE A 169 -14.57 -1.16 -7.10
CA PHE A 169 -13.98 -2.28 -7.81
C PHE A 169 -12.98 -3.01 -6.91
N GLY A 170 -12.97 -4.32 -7.06
CA GLY A 170 -12.27 -5.27 -6.23
C GLY A 170 -12.05 -6.57 -6.96
N THR A 171 -11.25 -7.46 -6.38
CA THR A 171 -10.99 -8.78 -6.97
C THR A 171 -12.28 -9.54 -7.30
N GLN A 172 -13.33 -9.42 -6.48
CA GLN A 172 -14.63 -10.06 -6.73
C GLN A 172 -15.39 -9.45 -7.93
N LYS A 173 -15.52 -8.11 -8.02
CA LYS A 173 -16.19 -7.48 -9.18
C LYS A 173 -15.41 -7.69 -10.47
N LEU A 174 -14.09 -7.72 -10.36
CA LEU A 174 -13.20 -8.08 -11.47
C LEU A 174 -13.46 -9.53 -11.92
N GLU A 175 -13.59 -10.47 -10.99
CA GLU A 175 -13.95 -11.87 -11.28
C GLU A 175 -15.32 -11.97 -11.98
N GLU A 176 -16.33 -11.27 -11.48
CA GLU A 176 -17.66 -11.21 -12.09
C GLU A 176 -17.63 -10.63 -13.51
N GLU A 177 -16.88 -9.54 -13.74
CA GLU A 177 -16.73 -8.95 -15.07
C GLU A 177 -15.98 -9.88 -16.03
N VAL A 178 -14.90 -10.49 -15.57
CA VAL A 178 -14.08 -11.41 -16.37
C VAL A 178 -14.89 -12.64 -16.76
N ARG A 179 -15.64 -13.27 -15.84
CA ARG A 179 -16.50 -14.41 -16.16
C ARG A 179 -17.60 -14.07 -17.16
N LYS A 180 -18.15 -12.85 -17.10
CA LYS A 180 -19.14 -12.39 -18.09
C LYS A 180 -18.53 -12.21 -19.48
N LEU A 181 -17.31 -11.65 -19.56
CA LEU A 181 -16.63 -11.39 -20.82
C LEU A 181 -16.00 -12.66 -21.44
N PHE A 182 -15.60 -13.62 -20.61
CA PHE A 182 -14.90 -14.83 -21.00
C PHE A 182 -15.53 -16.06 -20.32
N PRO A 183 -16.77 -16.45 -20.69
CA PRO A 183 -17.53 -17.49 -19.99
C PRO A 183 -16.89 -18.88 -20.09
N ASN A 184 -16.08 -19.13 -21.12
CA ASN A 184 -15.41 -20.41 -21.34
C ASN A 184 -14.06 -20.54 -20.61
N ALA A 185 -13.55 -19.46 -20.01
CA ALA A 185 -12.25 -19.46 -19.34
C ALA A 185 -12.37 -19.96 -17.91
N GLN A 186 -11.40 -20.76 -17.45
CA GLN A 186 -11.25 -21.16 -16.06
C GLN A 186 -10.67 -20.01 -15.24
N VAL A 187 -11.54 -19.32 -14.51
CA VAL A 187 -11.18 -18.13 -13.71
C VAL A 187 -11.07 -18.49 -12.23
N THR A 188 -9.89 -18.29 -11.64
CA THR A 188 -9.63 -18.46 -10.21
C THR A 188 -9.27 -17.13 -9.56
N ARG A 189 -9.89 -16.82 -8.42
CA ARG A 189 -9.54 -15.65 -7.58
C ARG A 189 -8.72 -16.10 -6.38
N LEU A 190 -7.62 -15.41 -6.12
CA LEU A 190 -6.76 -15.64 -4.96
C LEU A 190 -6.51 -14.34 -4.18
N ASP A 191 -7.21 -14.22 -3.07
CA ASP A 191 -7.01 -13.22 -2.03
C ASP A 191 -7.10 -13.82 -0.62
N ARG A 192 -6.92 -12.97 0.39
CA ARG A 192 -6.83 -13.38 1.81
C ARG A 192 -8.09 -14.12 2.28
N ASP A 193 -9.24 -13.85 1.68
CA ASP A 193 -10.51 -14.45 2.09
C ASP A 193 -10.68 -15.86 1.49
N THR A 194 -10.15 -16.07 0.27
CA THR A 194 -10.15 -17.39 -0.38
C THR A 194 -9.07 -18.35 0.10
N THR A 195 -8.06 -17.86 0.85
CA THR A 195 -6.84 -18.63 1.22
C THR A 195 -6.83 -19.14 2.66
N ARG A 196 -8.00 -19.41 3.26
CA ARG A 196 -8.11 -19.76 4.69
C ARG A 196 -7.46 -21.10 5.09
N GLY A 197 -6.98 -21.92 4.14
CA GLY A 197 -6.19 -23.13 4.42
C GLY A 197 -4.86 -23.15 3.68
N ARG A 198 -3.80 -23.72 4.29
CA ARG A 198 -2.48 -23.93 3.65
C ARG A 198 -2.58 -24.69 2.32
N ASP A 199 -3.58 -25.55 2.18
CA ASP A 199 -3.76 -26.39 0.99
C ASP A 199 -4.32 -25.59 -0.20
N SER A 200 -5.18 -24.60 0.04
CA SER A 200 -5.83 -23.80 -1.02
C SER A 200 -4.83 -23.11 -1.96
N PHE A 201 -3.73 -22.62 -1.41
CA PHE A 201 -2.67 -22.00 -2.20
C PHE A 201 -1.88 -23.04 -3.01
N THR A 202 -1.54 -24.17 -2.36
CA THR A 202 -0.80 -25.28 -2.98
C THR A 202 -1.59 -25.89 -4.13
N ASP A 203 -2.91 -26.05 -3.96
CA ASP A 203 -3.82 -26.54 -4.97
C ASP A 203 -3.95 -25.56 -6.14
N MET A 204 -4.10 -24.26 -5.87
CA MET A 204 -4.09 -23.24 -6.92
C MET A 204 -2.79 -23.27 -7.72
N HIS A 205 -1.64 -23.33 -7.03
CA HIS A 205 -0.34 -23.39 -7.68
C HIS A 205 -0.17 -24.65 -8.54
N ARG A 206 -0.65 -25.81 -8.06
CA ARG A 206 -0.68 -27.07 -8.84
C ARG A 206 -1.55 -26.93 -10.08
N ASN A 207 -2.76 -26.39 -9.93
CA ASN A 207 -3.70 -26.19 -11.04
C ASN A 207 -3.18 -25.17 -12.07
N MET A 208 -2.51 -24.11 -11.61
CA MET A 208 -1.87 -23.13 -12.50
C MET A 208 -0.76 -23.80 -13.31
N LYS A 209 0.12 -24.59 -12.67
CA LYS A 209 1.17 -25.35 -13.38
C LYS A 209 0.62 -26.39 -14.36
N ALA A 210 -0.50 -27.02 -14.03
CA ALA A 210 -1.16 -28.00 -14.88
C ALA A 210 -1.92 -27.39 -16.07
N GLY A 211 -2.06 -26.06 -16.13
CA GLY A 211 -2.86 -25.40 -17.17
C GLY A 211 -4.37 -25.44 -16.95
N ASN A 212 -4.82 -25.81 -15.75
CA ASN A 212 -6.25 -25.90 -15.40
C ASN A 212 -6.88 -24.54 -15.07
N ILE A 213 -6.07 -23.47 -15.03
CA ILE A 213 -6.51 -22.10 -14.74
C ILE A 213 -6.08 -21.23 -15.92
N ASP A 214 -7.02 -20.63 -16.61
CA ASP A 214 -6.72 -19.71 -17.71
C ASP A 214 -6.44 -18.30 -17.19
N ILE A 215 -7.23 -17.85 -16.21
CA ILE A 215 -7.14 -16.50 -15.66
C ILE A 215 -7.05 -16.56 -14.14
N LEU A 216 -5.92 -16.09 -13.60
CA LEU A 216 -5.72 -15.90 -12.17
C LEU A 216 -5.95 -14.43 -11.81
N ILE A 217 -6.89 -14.16 -10.90
CA ILE A 217 -7.15 -12.82 -10.38
C ILE A 217 -6.58 -12.74 -8.97
N GLY A 218 -5.74 -11.74 -8.68
CA GLY A 218 -5.08 -11.69 -7.38
C GLY A 218 -4.63 -10.34 -6.86
N THR A 219 -4.24 -10.36 -5.59
CA THR A 219 -3.65 -9.25 -4.85
C THR A 219 -2.15 -9.50 -4.59
N GLN A 220 -1.51 -8.67 -3.75
CA GLN A 220 -0.07 -8.72 -3.47
C GLN A 220 0.47 -10.09 -3.02
N MET A 221 -0.37 -10.99 -2.52
CA MET A 221 0.08 -12.31 -2.04
C MET A 221 0.72 -13.17 -3.13
N ILE A 222 0.33 -13.01 -4.40
CA ILE A 222 0.85 -13.80 -5.53
C ILE A 222 2.22 -13.31 -6.00
N THR A 223 2.61 -12.11 -5.61
CA THR A 223 3.86 -11.48 -6.06
C THR A 223 5.12 -12.04 -5.39
N LYS A 224 4.98 -12.89 -4.36
CA LYS A 224 6.09 -13.45 -3.59
C LYS A 224 6.32 -14.92 -3.93
N GLY A 225 7.57 -15.29 -4.25
CA GLY A 225 8.05 -16.68 -4.15
C GLY A 225 7.56 -17.73 -5.16
N HIS A 226 6.62 -17.41 -6.07
CA HIS A 226 6.03 -18.41 -6.98
C HIS A 226 6.17 -18.01 -8.45
N ASP A 227 6.54 -19.00 -9.27
CA ASP A 227 6.78 -18.84 -10.71
C ASP A 227 5.70 -19.57 -11.51
N PHE A 228 5.15 -18.90 -12.51
CA PHE A 228 4.11 -19.41 -13.39
C PHE A 228 4.61 -19.25 -14.84
N PRO A 229 5.30 -20.25 -15.39
CA PRO A 229 6.02 -20.11 -16.67
C PRO A 229 5.10 -19.83 -17.85
N ASN A 230 3.84 -20.30 -17.78
CA ASN A 230 2.84 -20.14 -18.84
C ASN A 230 2.05 -18.82 -18.72
N VAL A 231 2.38 -17.95 -17.75
CA VAL A 231 1.78 -16.61 -17.65
C VAL A 231 2.50 -15.66 -18.59
N THR A 232 1.83 -15.35 -19.70
CA THR A 232 2.35 -14.49 -20.77
C THR A 232 1.69 -13.11 -20.80
N LEU A 233 0.56 -12.92 -20.11
CA LEU A 233 -0.08 -11.62 -19.94
C LEU A 233 -0.28 -11.29 -18.46
N VAL A 234 0.15 -10.11 -18.06
CA VAL A 234 -0.17 -9.52 -16.76
C VAL A 234 -0.97 -8.24 -16.95
N GLY A 235 -2.18 -8.19 -16.42
CA GLY A 235 -3.03 -7.00 -16.44
C GLY A 235 -3.12 -6.36 -15.06
N VAL A 236 -2.57 -5.15 -14.90
CA VAL A 236 -2.77 -4.33 -13.69
C VAL A 236 -3.99 -3.44 -13.91
N VAL A 237 -5.09 -3.75 -13.23
CA VAL A 237 -6.40 -3.13 -13.52
C VAL A 237 -6.55 -1.72 -12.94
N HIS A 238 -5.84 -1.42 -11.86
CA HIS A 238 -5.88 -0.08 -11.24
C HIS A 238 -4.60 0.20 -10.45
N ALA A 239 -3.65 0.90 -11.08
CA ALA A 239 -2.35 1.20 -10.48
C ALA A 239 -2.38 2.33 -9.43
N ASP A 240 -3.37 3.24 -9.51
CA ASP A 240 -3.40 4.49 -8.75
C ASP A 240 -3.58 4.31 -7.24
N LEU A 241 -4.16 3.18 -6.81
CA LEU A 241 -4.54 2.94 -5.40
C LEU A 241 -3.37 3.14 -4.44
N SER A 242 -2.17 2.74 -4.86
CA SER A 242 -0.98 2.78 -4.00
C SER A 242 -0.33 4.17 -4.00
N LEU A 243 -0.54 4.97 -5.06
CA LEU A 243 0.02 6.32 -5.20
C LEU A 243 -0.77 7.35 -4.39
N ASN A 244 -2.10 7.20 -4.33
CA ASN A 244 -3.00 8.15 -3.65
C ASN A 244 -3.06 7.98 -2.14
N ILE A 245 -2.20 7.13 -1.56
CA ILE A 245 -2.07 7.03 -0.11
C ILE A 245 -1.24 8.23 0.37
N PRO A 246 -1.71 9.04 1.34
CA PRO A 246 -1.00 10.23 1.82
C PRO A 246 0.19 9.85 2.73
N ASP A 247 1.18 9.20 2.14
CA ASP A 247 2.41 8.74 2.77
C ASP A 247 3.57 8.97 1.80
N PHE A 248 4.69 9.50 2.30
CA PHE A 248 5.85 9.82 1.47
C PHE A 248 6.49 8.60 0.78
N ARG A 249 6.19 7.38 1.24
CA ARG A 249 6.65 6.11 0.67
C ARG A 249 5.67 5.51 -0.33
N SER A 250 4.54 6.14 -0.60
CA SER A 250 3.53 5.63 -1.53
C SER A 250 4.07 5.39 -2.93
N CYS A 251 4.87 6.32 -3.47
CA CYS A 251 5.51 6.14 -4.76
C CYS A 251 6.47 4.94 -4.79
N GLU A 252 7.40 4.87 -3.82
CA GLU A 252 8.34 3.74 -3.66
C GLU A 252 7.60 2.38 -3.59
N ARG A 253 6.54 2.30 -2.79
CA ARG A 253 5.74 1.07 -2.65
C ARG A 253 5.01 0.71 -3.92
N ALA A 254 4.43 1.70 -4.61
CA ALA A 254 3.75 1.49 -5.88
C ALA A 254 4.73 0.96 -6.94
N PHE A 255 5.90 1.59 -7.05
CA PHE A 255 6.97 1.17 -7.95
C PHE A 255 7.43 -0.27 -7.68
N GLN A 256 7.76 -0.59 -6.43
CA GLN A 256 8.19 -1.93 -6.02
C GLN A 256 7.13 -2.98 -6.36
N LEU A 257 5.85 -2.67 -6.12
CA LEU A 257 4.75 -3.57 -6.42
C LEU A 257 4.58 -3.80 -7.92
N LEU A 258 4.54 -2.73 -8.71
CA LEU A 258 4.35 -2.81 -10.15
C LEU A 258 5.52 -3.50 -10.83
N THR A 259 6.75 -3.21 -10.42
CA THR A 259 7.95 -3.88 -10.93
C THR A 259 7.93 -5.38 -10.62
N GLN A 260 7.53 -5.76 -9.40
CA GLN A 260 7.38 -7.17 -9.02
C GLN A 260 6.29 -7.88 -9.84
N VAL A 261 5.14 -7.22 -10.04
CA VAL A 261 4.02 -7.75 -10.83
C VAL A 261 4.40 -7.87 -12.31
N ALA A 262 5.03 -6.85 -12.87
CA ALA A 262 5.54 -6.86 -14.25
C ALA A 262 6.55 -7.99 -14.45
N GLY A 263 7.48 -8.18 -13.50
CA GLY A 263 8.47 -9.25 -13.52
C GLY A 263 7.90 -10.68 -13.39
N ARG A 264 6.59 -10.88 -13.26
CA ARG A 264 5.95 -12.21 -13.30
C ARG A 264 5.58 -12.65 -14.71
N ALA A 265 5.42 -11.73 -15.66
CA ALA A 265 5.15 -12.08 -17.04
C ALA A 265 6.40 -12.64 -17.73
N GLY A 266 6.22 -13.63 -18.61
CA GLY A 266 7.27 -14.06 -19.54
C GLY A 266 8.45 -14.76 -18.88
N ARG A 267 8.17 -15.60 -17.88
CA ARG A 267 9.20 -16.45 -17.25
C ARG A 267 9.43 -17.77 -18.00
N GLY A 268 8.59 -18.10 -18.98
CA GLY A 268 8.80 -19.19 -19.93
C GLY A 268 9.62 -18.77 -21.15
N GLU A 269 9.41 -19.45 -22.28
CA GLU A 269 10.06 -19.15 -23.56
C GLU A 269 9.36 -18.01 -24.33
N VAL A 270 8.08 -17.78 -24.05
CA VAL A 270 7.26 -16.75 -24.69
C VAL A 270 7.46 -15.39 -23.99
N PRO A 271 7.81 -14.32 -24.72
CA PRO A 271 7.90 -12.98 -24.16
C PRO A 271 6.58 -12.55 -23.53
N GLY A 272 6.65 -12.09 -22.28
CA GLY A 272 5.48 -11.60 -21.56
C GLY A 272 5.05 -10.20 -22.02
N LYS A 273 3.76 -9.91 -21.88
CA LYS A 273 3.20 -8.57 -22.01
C LYS A 273 2.60 -8.14 -20.68
N VAL A 274 2.82 -6.89 -20.29
CA VAL A 274 2.21 -6.27 -19.12
C VAL A 274 1.38 -5.09 -19.58
N ILE A 275 0.12 -5.01 -19.16
CA ILE A 275 -0.74 -3.86 -19.43
C ILE A 275 -1.12 -3.24 -18.09
N ILE A 276 -0.75 -1.98 -17.89
CA ILE A 276 -1.02 -1.22 -16.68
C ILE A 276 -2.08 -0.18 -16.96
N GLN A 277 -3.19 -0.23 -16.22
CA GLN A 277 -4.28 0.72 -16.31
C GLN A 277 -4.21 1.74 -15.16
N THR A 278 -4.25 3.02 -15.51
CA THR A 278 -4.13 4.14 -14.57
C THR A 278 -5.03 5.30 -15.00
N ASN A 279 -5.45 6.13 -14.03
CA ASN A 279 -6.09 7.42 -14.29
C ASN A 279 -5.08 8.59 -14.24
N ASN A 280 -3.83 8.32 -13.90
CA ASN A 280 -2.74 9.29 -13.81
C ASN A 280 -1.53 8.84 -14.65
N PRO A 281 -1.69 8.72 -15.99
CA PRO A 281 -0.62 8.21 -16.85
C PRO A 281 0.64 9.08 -16.87
N GLU A 282 0.53 10.36 -16.52
CA GLU A 282 1.64 11.33 -16.51
C GLU A 282 2.54 11.20 -15.26
N HIS A 283 2.19 10.34 -14.30
CA HIS A 283 3.01 10.18 -13.11
C HIS A 283 4.36 9.51 -13.46
N TYR A 284 5.47 10.22 -13.20
CA TYR A 284 6.84 9.82 -13.59
C TYR A 284 7.23 8.37 -13.26
N MET A 285 6.70 7.80 -12.17
CA MET A 285 6.96 6.42 -11.77
C MET A 285 6.66 5.40 -12.88
N PHE A 286 5.65 5.66 -13.73
CA PHE A 286 5.28 4.73 -14.79
C PHE A 286 6.36 4.59 -15.88
N GLU A 287 7.10 5.67 -16.19
CA GLU A 287 8.23 5.63 -17.13
C GLU A 287 9.26 4.60 -16.68
N TYR A 288 9.71 4.68 -15.43
CA TYR A 288 10.67 3.75 -14.86
C TYR A 288 10.16 2.30 -14.76
N VAL A 289 8.84 2.10 -14.56
CA VAL A 289 8.24 0.76 -14.61
C VAL A 289 8.23 0.22 -16.04
N GLN A 290 7.99 1.07 -17.03
CA GLN A 290 7.95 0.65 -18.44
C GLN A 290 9.32 0.23 -18.97
N GLU A 291 10.35 0.98 -18.57
CA GLU A 291 11.75 0.74 -18.97
C GLU A 291 12.45 -0.31 -18.09
N HIS A 292 11.79 -0.76 -17.01
CA HIS A 292 12.40 -1.60 -15.96
C HIS A 292 13.63 -0.96 -15.29
N ASP A 293 13.72 0.37 -15.30
CA ASP A 293 14.87 1.10 -14.76
C ASP A 293 14.70 1.42 -13.27
N VAL A 294 15.05 0.42 -12.46
CA VAL A 294 15.07 0.51 -10.99
C VAL A 294 16.10 1.52 -10.50
N ASN A 295 17.22 1.69 -11.20
CA ASN A 295 18.31 2.56 -10.75
C ASN A 295 17.97 4.04 -10.95
N ALA A 296 17.44 4.41 -12.12
CA ALA A 296 16.98 5.76 -12.38
C ALA A 296 15.80 6.16 -11.47
N PHE A 297 14.88 5.22 -11.20
CA PHE A 297 13.83 5.45 -10.19
C PHE A 297 14.43 5.80 -8.82
N HIS A 298 15.40 5.01 -8.34
CA HIS A 298 16.04 5.28 -7.05
C HIS A 298 16.78 6.63 -7.04
N GLU A 299 17.46 7.00 -8.13
CA GLU A 299 18.10 8.32 -8.23
C GLU A 299 17.08 9.46 -8.11
N LYS A 300 15.99 9.38 -8.86
CA LYS A 300 14.93 10.39 -8.84
C LYS A 300 14.30 10.51 -7.45
N GLU A 301 13.92 9.38 -6.86
CA GLU A 301 13.24 9.35 -5.58
C GLU A 301 14.17 9.78 -4.43
N LEU A 302 15.45 9.38 -4.43
CA LEU A 302 16.43 9.87 -3.45
C LEU A 302 16.66 11.39 -3.55
N LYS A 303 16.68 11.96 -4.76
CA LYS A 303 16.77 13.43 -4.94
C LYS A 303 15.55 14.12 -4.32
N LEU A 304 14.34 13.60 -4.56
CA LEU A 304 13.10 14.13 -3.97
C LEU A 304 13.09 14.02 -2.44
N ARG A 305 13.45 12.84 -1.89
CA ARG A 305 13.53 12.61 -0.44
C ARG A 305 14.55 13.55 0.22
N ARG A 306 15.68 13.81 -0.44
CA ARG A 306 16.69 14.76 0.05
C ARG A 306 16.14 16.18 0.08
N ALA A 307 15.54 16.64 -1.01
CA ALA A 307 15.00 18.00 -1.10
C ALA A 307 13.88 18.27 -0.08
N LEU A 308 13.07 17.25 0.23
CA LEU A 308 11.95 17.34 1.16
C LEU A 308 12.30 16.92 2.60
N ASN A 309 13.58 16.64 2.88
CA ASN A 309 14.06 16.19 4.19
C ASN A 309 13.32 14.94 4.72
N TYR A 310 13.11 13.95 3.86
CA TYR A 310 12.53 12.65 4.24
C TYR A 310 13.59 11.55 4.36
N PRO A 311 13.28 10.45 5.08
CA PRO A 311 14.12 9.25 5.08
C PRO A 311 14.46 8.79 3.66
N PRO A 312 15.72 8.40 3.40
CA PRO A 312 16.76 8.05 4.38
C PRO A 312 17.67 9.20 4.86
N PHE A 313 17.44 10.45 4.43
CA PHE A 313 18.31 11.60 4.79
C PHE A 313 18.02 12.17 6.17
N THR A 314 16.82 11.92 6.67
CA THR A 314 16.38 12.24 8.03
C THR A 314 15.83 10.99 8.71
N ARG A 315 15.73 11.08 10.02
CA ARG A 315 15.12 10.09 10.90
C ARG A 315 13.83 10.65 11.45
N LEU A 316 12.87 9.78 11.69
CA LEU A 316 11.53 10.16 12.15
C LEU A 316 11.18 9.39 13.42
N ILE A 317 10.54 10.07 14.37
CA ILE A 317 9.80 9.43 15.45
C ILE A 317 8.36 9.93 15.37
N ALA A 318 7.44 9.02 15.06
CA ALA A 318 6.01 9.31 15.13
C ALA A 318 5.50 9.04 16.53
N ILE A 319 4.76 10.00 17.07
CA ILE A 319 4.12 9.95 18.38
C ILE A 319 2.63 10.07 18.13
N GLU A 320 1.88 9.11 18.63
CA GLU A 320 0.43 9.08 18.51
C GLU A 320 -0.21 9.16 19.89
N VAL A 321 -1.13 10.12 20.04
CA VAL A 321 -1.98 10.30 21.21
C VAL A 321 -3.36 9.79 20.85
N VAL A 322 -3.80 8.73 21.53
CA VAL A 322 -5.11 8.10 21.36
C VAL A 322 -5.94 8.35 22.59
N SER A 323 -7.14 8.91 22.46
CA SER A 323 -8.05 9.12 23.59
C SER A 323 -9.48 8.75 23.26
N ASP A 324 -10.22 8.27 24.25
CA ASP A 324 -11.66 8.04 24.13
C ASP A 324 -12.47 9.36 24.15
N HIS A 325 -11.84 10.49 24.51
CA HIS A 325 -12.48 11.82 24.55
C HIS A 325 -11.72 12.79 23.65
N GLU A 326 -12.40 13.37 22.66
CA GLU A 326 -11.80 14.26 21.65
C GLU A 326 -11.06 15.45 22.28
N SER A 327 -11.74 16.19 23.15
CA SER A 327 -11.18 17.38 23.80
C SER A 327 -10.01 17.09 24.73
N LEU A 328 -9.97 15.88 25.32
CA LEU A 328 -8.84 15.44 26.15
C LEU A 328 -7.65 15.05 25.27
N GLY A 329 -7.89 14.31 24.19
CA GLY A 329 -6.86 13.94 23.21
C GLY A 329 -6.19 15.17 22.58
N MET A 330 -7.00 16.14 22.14
CA MET A 330 -6.52 17.42 21.59
C MET A 330 -5.65 18.18 22.58
N ARG A 331 -6.16 18.47 23.78
CA ARG A 331 -5.41 19.19 24.82
C ARG A 331 -4.12 18.48 25.21
N THR A 332 -4.14 17.14 25.26
CA THR A 332 -2.95 16.34 25.57
C THR A 332 -1.92 16.43 24.45
N ALA A 333 -2.35 16.31 23.18
CA ALA A 333 -1.48 16.44 22.02
C ALA A 333 -0.86 17.85 21.91
N GLU A 334 -1.64 18.89 22.18
CA GLU A 334 -1.18 20.29 22.22
C GLU A 334 -0.17 20.53 23.35
N LYS A 335 -0.46 20.08 24.57
CA LYS A 335 0.46 20.20 25.71
C LYS A 335 1.78 19.49 25.41
N LEU A 336 1.73 18.26 24.91
CA LEU A 336 2.91 17.49 24.53
C LEU A 336 3.66 18.17 23.37
N GLY A 337 2.95 18.64 22.34
CA GLY A 337 3.53 19.32 21.20
C GLY A 337 4.28 20.59 21.58
N GLN A 338 3.72 21.43 22.46
CA GLN A 338 4.39 22.61 22.96
C GLN A 338 5.65 22.26 23.76
N ALA A 339 5.60 21.23 24.61
CA ALA A 339 6.75 20.79 25.39
C ALA A 339 7.90 20.28 24.49
N LEU A 340 7.57 19.42 23.50
CA LEU A 340 8.53 18.89 22.54
C LEU A 340 9.08 19.96 21.61
N ALA A 341 8.25 20.91 21.16
CA ALA A 341 8.68 22.02 20.30
C ALA A 341 9.75 22.88 20.98
N LYS A 342 9.59 23.20 22.27
CA LYS A 342 10.58 23.98 23.05
C LYS A 342 11.94 23.29 23.11
N GLN A 343 11.97 21.96 23.24
CA GLN A 343 13.23 21.20 23.24
C GLN A 343 13.80 21.05 21.83
N ALA A 344 12.95 20.81 20.82
CA ALA A 344 13.36 20.74 19.43
C ALA A 344 14.03 22.04 18.96
N MET A 345 13.50 23.22 19.34
CA MET A 345 14.12 24.51 19.02
C MET A 345 15.53 24.69 19.59
N ARG A 346 15.86 24.01 20.69
CA ARG A 346 17.21 24.05 21.30
C ARG A 346 18.20 23.13 20.59
N GLN A 347 17.71 22.19 19.77
CA GLN A 347 18.50 21.20 19.04
C GLN A 347 18.56 21.60 17.56
N LYS A 348 19.74 21.98 17.08
CA LYS A 348 19.92 22.33 15.67
C LYS A 348 19.55 21.14 14.77
N GLY A 349 18.71 21.39 13.76
CA GLY A 349 18.33 20.38 12.77
C GLY A 349 17.27 19.38 13.24
N VAL A 350 16.54 19.69 14.33
CA VAL A 350 15.34 18.96 14.73
C VAL A 350 14.09 19.83 14.54
N GLU A 351 13.04 19.21 14.03
CA GLU A 351 11.75 19.82 13.78
C GLU A 351 10.64 18.95 14.36
N LEU A 352 9.59 19.59 14.86
CA LEU A 352 8.35 18.95 15.25
C LEU A 352 7.26 19.32 14.26
N LEU A 353 6.64 18.31 13.65
CA LEU A 353 5.45 18.46 12.82
C LEU A 353 4.21 18.08 13.64
N GLY A 354 3.14 18.84 13.49
CA GLY A 354 1.92 18.71 14.30
C GLY A 354 2.00 19.48 15.63
N PRO A 355 1.07 19.24 16.57
CA PRO A 355 0.07 18.16 16.55
C PRO A 355 -1.00 18.37 15.47
N SER A 356 -1.42 17.28 14.84
CA SER A 356 -2.53 17.27 13.88
C SER A 356 -3.38 16.03 14.03
N LYS A 357 -4.59 16.05 13.47
CA LYS A 357 -5.44 14.86 13.36
C LYS A 357 -4.70 13.78 12.56
N ALA A 358 -4.67 12.56 13.06
CA ALA A 358 -4.13 11.44 12.27
C ALA A 358 -4.97 11.24 10.99
N ALA A 359 -4.37 10.67 9.95
CA ALA A 359 -5.06 10.43 8.68
C ALA A 359 -6.36 9.62 8.84
N LEU A 360 -6.35 8.66 9.76
CA LEU A 360 -7.55 8.00 10.27
C LEU A 360 -7.85 8.56 11.66
N TYR A 361 -8.54 9.70 11.68
CA TYR A 361 -8.73 10.53 12.86
C TYR A 361 -9.46 9.81 14.00
N GLN A 362 -10.52 9.07 13.70
CA GLN A 362 -11.27 8.31 14.69
C GLN A 362 -11.32 6.84 14.31
N ILE A 363 -11.07 5.95 15.28
CA ILE A 363 -11.21 4.49 15.13
C ILE A 363 -11.81 3.95 16.44
N GLN A 364 -12.90 3.19 16.35
CA GLN A 364 -13.56 2.58 17.51
C GLN A 364 -13.87 3.58 18.63
N ASN A 365 -14.39 4.76 18.27
CA ASN A 365 -14.64 5.89 19.19
C ASN A 365 -13.38 6.51 19.83
N LYS A 366 -12.19 6.11 19.39
CA LYS A 366 -10.94 6.68 19.87
C LYS A 366 -10.44 7.71 18.88
N PHE A 367 -10.18 8.90 19.37
CA PHE A 367 -9.65 10.02 18.62
C PHE A 367 -8.12 9.95 18.63
N ARG A 368 -7.51 10.08 17.45
CA ARG A 368 -6.09 9.91 17.19
C ARG A 368 -5.48 11.21 16.71
N TRP A 369 -4.50 11.68 17.46
CA TRP A 369 -3.67 12.83 17.13
C TRP A 369 -2.24 12.35 16.93
N HIS A 370 -1.53 12.92 15.96
CA HIS A 370 -0.15 12.57 15.69
C HIS A 370 0.78 13.78 15.82
N LEU A 371 2.01 13.49 16.20
CA LEU A 371 3.15 14.40 16.15
C LEU A 371 4.31 13.66 15.52
N ILE A 372 5.14 14.33 14.74
CA ILE A 372 6.31 13.73 14.10
C ILE A 372 7.53 14.56 14.46
N LEU A 373 8.46 13.95 15.21
CA LEU A 373 9.79 14.48 15.40
C LEU A 373 10.66 14.07 14.21
N ARG A 374 11.31 15.04 13.58
CA ARG A 374 12.13 14.87 12.39
C ARG A 374 13.50 15.49 12.61
N GLY A 375 14.57 14.76 12.27
CA GLY A 375 15.92 15.30 12.36
C GLY A 375 16.97 14.37 11.79
N GLN A 376 18.23 14.81 11.73
CA GLN A 376 19.32 14.03 11.11
C GLN A 376 19.87 12.93 12.04
N SER A 377 19.79 13.13 13.36
CA SER A 377 20.33 12.21 14.36
C SER A 377 19.21 11.56 15.16
N MET A 378 19.08 10.23 15.07
CA MET A 378 18.14 9.48 15.91
C MET A 378 18.46 9.65 17.40
N GLN A 379 19.74 9.76 17.78
CA GLN A 379 20.11 10.02 19.16
C GLN A 379 19.57 11.37 19.66
N ALA A 380 19.65 12.42 18.84
CA ALA A 380 19.10 13.73 19.20
C ALA A 380 17.57 13.66 19.41
N LEU A 381 16.85 12.96 18.53
CA LEU A 381 15.40 12.76 18.67
C LEU A 381 15.04 11.97 19.93
N GLN A 382 15.81 10.92 20.24
CA GLN A 382 15.63 10.12 21.45
C GLN A 382 15.96 10.90 22.73
N ASN A 383 16.98 11.76 22.71
CA ASN A 383 17.30 12.62 23.84
C ASN A 383 16.18 13.62 24.13
N ILE A 384 15.59 14.24 23.09
CA ILE A 384 14.42 15.12 23.25
C ILE A 384 13.29 14.38 23.98
N LEU A 385 12.98 13.15 23.58
CA LEU A 385 11.94 12.37 24.26
C LEU A 385 12.33 11.95 25.67
N SER A 386 13.60 11.58 25.88
CA SER A 386 14.10 11.07 27.17
C SER A 386 14.24 12.17 28.22
N ASP A 387 14.49 13.41 27.80
CA ASP A 387 14.65 14.56 28.71
C ASP A 387 13.32 15.28 28.99
N ASN A 388 12.23 14.89 28.31
CA ASN A 388 10.94 15.54 28.40
C ASN A 388 10.10 14.98 29.56
N LYS A 389 9.86 15.79 30.59
CA LYS A 389 9.09 15.40 31.77
C LYS A 389 7.63 15.11 31.43
N GLU A 390 7.00 15.95 30.60
CA GLU A 390 5.61 15.80 30.17
C GLU A 390 5.39 14.49 29.41
N PHE A 391 6.35 14.10 28.56
CA PHE A 391 6.32 12.83 27.85
C PHE A 391 6.37 11.63 28.80
N HIS A 392 7.26 11.66 29.80
CA HIS A 392 7.34 10.59 30.81
C HIS A 392 6.09 10.52 31.66
N GLU A 393 5.55 11.67 32.08
CA GLU A 393 4.30 11.75 32.85
C GLU A 393 3.13 11.13 32.07
N LEU A 394 2.99 11.46 30.79
CA LEU A 394 1.98 10.87 29.91
C LEU A 394 2.21 9.38 29.66
N LYS A 395 3.47 8.96 29.52
CA LYS A 395 3.82 7.54 29.35
C LYS A 395 3.52 6.73 30.60
N SER A 396 3.76 7.26 31.80
CA SER A 396 3.43 6.59 33.07
C SER A 396 1.93 6.60 33.37
N THR A 397 1.22 7.65 32.98
CA THR A 397 -0.25 7.76 33.14
C THR A 397 -1.02 7.11 31.99
N SER A 398 -0.34 6.47 31.03
CA SER A 398 -0.93 5.77 29.87
C SER A 398 -1.82 4.56 30.23
N ALA A 399 -2.02 4.28 31.52
CA ALA A 399 -3.07 3.40 32.02
C ALA A 399 -4.46 4.09 32.16
N GLY A 400 -4.55 5.40 31.90
CA GLY A 400 -5.78 6.21 31.94
C GLY A 400 -6.49 6.37 30.58
N LYS A 401 -7.41 7.35 30.49
CA LYS A 401 -8.26 7.70 29.32
C LYS A 401 -7.50 8.15 28.05
N VAL A 402 -6.16 8.17 28.10
CA VAL A 402 -5.26 8.56 27.02
C VAL A 402 -4.14 7.53 26.92
N LYS A 403 -3.88 7.04 25.71
CA LYS A 403 -2.82 6.11 25.38
C LYS A 403 -1.82 6.78 24.46
N LEU A 404 -0.54 6.72 24.82
CA LEU A 404 0.56 7.17 23.99
C LEU A 404 1.17 5.99 23.23
N SER A 405 1.44 6.17 21.94
CA SER A 405 2.16 5.21 21.11
C SER A 405 3.33 5.90 20.41
N ILE A 406 4.47 5.21 20.30
CA ILE A 406 5.68 5.73 19.70
C ILE A 406 6.12 4.75 18.62
N ASP A 407 6.44 5.26 17.44
CA ASP A 407 7.05 4.51 16.36
C ASP A 407 8.36 5.18 15.92
N VAL A 408 9.46 4.48 16.13
CA VAL A 408 10.80 4.90 15.72
C VAL A 408 11.04 4.42 14.29
N ASP A 409 11.37 5.35 13.40
CA ASP A 409 11.42 5.11 11.95
C ASP A 409 10.14 4.42 11.45
N PRO A 410 8.99 5.12 11.50
CA PRO A 410 7.73 4.58 11.02
C PRO A 410 7.85 4.19 9.55
N PHE A 411 7.37 2.98 9.24
CA PHE A 411 7.29 2.50 7.86
C PHE A 411 6.00 2.96 7.16
N ASN A 412 5.00 3.37 7.94
CA ASN A 412 3.72 3.91 7.50
C ASN A 412 3.30 5.02 8.49
N LEU A 413 2.82 6.15 7.98
CA LEU A 413 2.35 7.28 8.79
C LEU A 413 0.82 7.33 8.99
N LEU A 414 0.08 6.32 8.49
CA LEU A 414 -1.38 6.18 8.62
C LEU A 414 -1.84 5.57 9.95
#